data_AF-A0A8T5VKF4-F1
#
_entry.id   AF-A0A8T5VKF4-F1
#
_cell.length_a   1.000
_cell.length_b   1.000
_cell.length_c   1.000
_cell.angle_alpha   90.00
_cell.angle_beta   90.00
_cell.angle_gamma   90.00
#
_symmetry.space_group_name_H-M   'P 1'
#
loop_
_entity.id
_entity.type
_entity.pdbx_description
1 polymer ?
#
loop_
_entity_poly.entity_id
_entity_poly.type
_entity_poly.pdbx_seq_one_letter_code
_entity_poly.pdbx_strand_id
1 'polypeptide(L)' 'MRRARSRHGIRLRWSLRDIKAKRTKLMPLSPNDLSTLTELGLVELQDDAPMLTDAGHRLLDQ' A
#
# COMPACT_ATOMS: atom_id res chain seq x y z
N MET A 1 -4.90 -25.79 13.56
CA MET A 1 -4.95 -24.45 14.19
C MET A 1 -4.90 -23.38 13.11
N ARG A 2 -5.78 -22.37 13.20
CA ARG A 2 -6.08 -21.38 12.15
C ARG A 2 -4.85 -20.53 11.79
N ARG A 3 -4.52 -20.41 10.50
CA ARG A 3 -3.66 -19.33 10.00
C ARG A 3 -4.30 -18.01 10.42
N ALA A 4 -3.77 -17.37 11.46
CA ALA A 4 -4.10 -15.98 11.75
C ALA A 4 -3.63 -15.19 10.53
N ARG A 5 -4.57 -14.82 9.65
CA ARG A 5 -4.31 -13.80 8.63
C ARG A 5 -3.97 -12.53 9.42
N SER A 6 -2.68 -12.23 9.57
CA SER A 6 -2.21 -11.04 10.28
C SER A 6 -2.97 -9.84 9.74
N ARG A 7 -3.74 -9.17 10.61
CA ARG A 7 -4.62 -8.05 10.22
C ARG A 7 -3.84 -6.93 9.51
N HIS A 8 -2.54 -6.83 9.78
CA HIS A 8 -1.57 -5.98 9.10
C HIS A 8 -1.55 -6.16 7.57
N GLY A 9 -1.52 -7.40 7.07
CA GLY A 9 -1.47 -7.65 5.63
C GLY A 9 -2.76 -7.31 4.91
N ILE A 10 -3.90 -7.24 5.61
CA ILE A 10 -5.17 -6.78 5.03
C ILE A 10 -5.11 -5.26 4.85
N ARG A 11 -4.70 -4.53 5.90
CA ARG A 11 -4.55 -3.07 5.89
C ARG A 11 -3.63 -2.59 4.76
N LEU A 12 -2.43 -3.15 4.64
CA LEU A 12 -1.48 -2.76 3.59
C LEU A 12 -2.02 -3.01 2.18
N ARG A 13 -2.77 -4.10 1.96
CA ARG A 13 -3.42 -4.36 0.67
C ARG A 13 -4.53 -3.38 0.33
N TRP A 14 -5.23 -2.85 1.33
CA TRP A 14 -6.18 -1.76 1.13
C TRP A 14 -5.47 -0.46 0.78
N SER A 15 -4.38 -0.13 1.51
CA SER A 15 -3.56 1.05 1.21
C SER A 15 -3.06 1.05 -0.25
N LEU A 16 -2.55 -0.09 -0.74
CA LEU A 16 -2.14 -0.23 -2.15
C LEU A 16 -3.28 0.02 -3.14
N ARG A 17 -4.50 -0.47 -2.82
CA ARG A 17 -5.69 -0.22 -3.66
C ARG A 17 -6.08 1.25 -3.67
N ASP A 18 -5.98 1.94 -2.54
CA ASP A 18 -6.30 3.36 -2.44
C ASP A 18 -5.29 4.22 -3.18
N ILE A 19 -4.00 3.84 -3.17
CA ILE A 19 -2.96 4.45 -4.01
C ILE A 19 -3.29 4.23 -5.50
N LYS A 20 -3.56 2.98 -5.93
CA LYS A 20 -3.94 2.67 -7.33
C LYS A 20 -5.15 3.49 -7.79
N ALA A 21 -6.14 3.66 -6.91
CA ALA A 21 -7.36 4.40 -7.19
C ALA A 21 -7.23 5.93 -6.99
N LYS A 22 -6.04 6.44 -6.66
CA LYS A 22 -5.78 7.87 -6.37
C LYS A 22 -6.71 8.45 -5.29
N ARG A 23 -7.13 7.63 -4.32
CA ARG A 23 -8.02 8.01 -3.21
C ARG A 23 -7.29 8.70 -2.06
N THR A 24 -5.97 8.72 -2.09
CA THR A 24 -5.10 9.29 -1.06
C THR A 24 -5.29 10.79 -0.83
N LYS A 25 -5.85 11.51 -1.81
CA LYS A 25 -6.23 12.93 -1.66
C LYS A 25 -7.43 13.14 -0.73
N LEU A 26 -8.36 12.20 -0.68
CA LEU A 26 -9.57 12.27 0.16
C LEU A 26 -9.36 11.59 1.50
N MET A 27 -8.54 10.53 1.52
CA MET A 27 -8.23 9.76 2.71
C MET A 27 -6.71 9.60 2.82
N PRO A 28 -6.03 10.46 3.60
CA PRO A 28 -4.59 10.35 3.78
C PRO A 28 -4.24 9.02 4.45
N LEU A 29 -3.19 8.38 3.95
CA LEU A 29 -2.67 7.12 4.48
C LEU A 29 -1.96 7.36 5.81
N SER A 30 -1.95 6.33 6.68
CA SER A 30 -1.09 6.36 7.86
C SER A 30 0.38 6.44 7.44
N PRO A 31 1.19 7.35 8.04
CA PRO A 31 2.62 7.42 7.77
C PRO A 31 3.36 6.10 8.00
N ASN A 32 2.92 5.30 8.99
CA ASN A 32 3.49 3.99 9.27
C ASN A 32 3.19 2.99 8.15
N ASP A 33 1.95 2.98 7.63
CA ASP A 33 1.57 2.11 6.52
C ASP A 33 2.34 2.52 5.25
N LEU A 34 2.52 3.83 5.03
CA LEU A 34 3.33 4.34 3.92
C LEU A 34 4.81 3.95 4.05
N SER A 35 5.44 4.16 5.22
CA SER A 35 6.84 3.74 5.47
C SER A 35 7.01 2.25 5.22
N THR A 36 6.10 1.42 5.75
CA THR A 36 6.12 -0.03 5.55
C THR A 36 6.06 -0.39 4.05
N LEU A 37 5.18 0.25 3.28
CA LEU A 37 5.06 -0.03 1.83
C LEU A 37 6.28 0.42 1.03
N THR A 38 6.89 1.54 1.42
CA THR A 38 8.14 2.05 0.83
C THR A 38 9.33 1.13 1.15
N GLU A 39 9.46 0.68 2.40
CA GLU A 39 10.48 -0.29 2.84
C GLU A 39 10.36 -1.63 2.11
N LEU A 40 9.13 -2.04 1.77
CA LEU A 40 8.85 -3.23 0.97
C LEU A 40 9.06 -3.03 -0.54
N GLY A 41 9.37 -1.82 -0.99
CA GLY A 41 9.53 -1.48 -2.41
C GLY A 41 8.24 -1.59 -3.24
N LEU A 42 7.07 -1.52 -2.59
CA LEU A 42 5.76 -1.60 -3.24
C LEU A 42 5.21 -0.23 -3.64
N VAL A 43 5.73 0.83 -3.01
CA VAL A 43 5.36 2.23 -3.22
C VAL A 43 6.63 3.06 -3.26
N GLU A 44 6.62 4.12 -4.06
CA GLU A 44 7.60 5.19 -4.05
C GLU A 44 6.91 6.55 -3.91
N LEU A 45 7.66 7.56 -3.45
CA LEU A 45 7.17 8.94 -3.39
C LEU A 45 7.66 9.69 -4.63
N GLN A 46 6.73 10.17 -5.44
CA GLN A 46 7.00 11.01 -6.60
C GLN A 46 6.20 12.30 -6.47
N ASP A 47 6.87 13.45 -6.54
CA ASP A 47 6.25 14.77 -6.35
C ASP A 47 5.38 14.85 -5.08
N ASP A 48 5.92 14.33 -3.96
CA ASP A 48 5.23 14.20 -2.66
C ASP A 48 3.94 13.35 -2.67
N ALA A 49 3.66 12.63 -3.76
CA ALA A 49 2.55 11.71 -3.88
C ALA A 49 3.02 10.25 -3.85
N PRO A 50 2.36 9.37 -3.09
CA PRO A 50 2.66 7.94 -3.13
C PRO A 50 2.20 7.35 -4.47
N MET A 51 3.09 6.62 -5.13
CA MET A 51 2.85 5.92 -6.39
C MET A 51 3.23 4.44 -6.27
N LEU A 52 2.49 3.57 -6.94
CA LEU A 52 2.81 2.14 -6.95
C LEU A 52 4.04 1.88 -7.81
N THR A 53 4.95 1.05 -7.32
CA THR A 53 5.99 0.44 -8.15
C THR A 53 5.39 -0.70 -8.97
N ASP A 54 6.15 -1.22 -9.94
CA ASP A 54 5.80 -2.44 -10.68
C ASP A 54 5.49 -3.63 -9.75
N ALA A 55 6.24 -3.75 -8.64
CA ALA A 55 6.01 -4.79 -7.65
C ALA A 55 4.66 -4.60 -6.93
N GLY A 56 4.32 -3.36 -6.58
CA GLY A 56 3.02 -2.99 -5.99
C GLY A 56 1.85 -3.29 -6.94
N HIS A 57 2.00 -3.00 -8.23
CA HIS A 57 1.03 -3.34 -9.26
C HIS A 57 0.80 -4.86 -9.36
N ARG A 58 1.88 -5.64 -9.51
CA ARG A 58 1.80 -7.11 -9.61
C ARG A 58 1.13 -7.73 -8.38
N LEU A 59 1.40 -7.22 -7.17
CA LEU A 59 0.79 -7.74 -5.95
C LEU A 59 -0.74 -7.57 -5.90
N LEU A 60 -1.27 -6.53 -6.56
CA LEU A 60 -2.71 -6.28 -6.62
C LEU A 60 -3.43 -7.07 -7.70
N ASP A 61 -2.71 -7.49 -8.74
CA ASP A 61 -3.26 -8.18 -9.91
C ASP A 61 -3.18 -9.73 -9.80
N GLN A 62 -2.73 -10.25 -8.64
CA GLN A 62 -2.74 -11.66 -8.25
C GLN A 62 -4.02 -12.05 -7.48
#